data_AF-A0A9D7D1V1-F1
#
_entry.id   AF-A0A9D7D1V1-F1
#
_cell.length_a   1.000
_cell.length_b   1.000
_cell.length_c   1.000
_cell.angle_alpha   90.00
_cell.angle_beta   90.00
_cell.angle_gamma   90.00
#
_symmetry.space_group_name_H-M   'P 1'
#
loop_
_entity.id
_entity.type
_entity.pdbx_description
1 polymer ?
#
loop_
_entity_poly.entity_id
_entity_poly.type
_entity_poly.pdbx_seq_one_letter_code
_entity_poly.pdbx_strand_id
1 'polypeptide(L)'
;MRAALTLLLLALVGAGCADASTSAGDEESEDAVVIDNRTPLARAQYQANVQFAKSYAAKCLRTEGTRPRVLVTGFGRFMHIQDNATGRIVSRLSSLEYPMTNAPEPGAIDPPDAQARSGTLMRMRLPKIGEVDVCGMILPVFWDLAAILIAKEVEAFKPDLVIMNGVAGSRQELYIELGSVNRAMRSSDGSDILVPYAPEGREPEIIQRALPTRGLRMSWDAVQAAAALSIRERADVGDGDLKLGDVLTGAKLAGFPRGGNTYLCNNVTYVTNYLMENPRRQVTLLKALDRSGPEDDYVKISVSHDLRKTPRVFMHWPSDLVGHNPLLDAATGVLKDVIDAQLMALKSGVDAPTVGENGRADPSLQGGGFF
;
A
#
# COMPACT_ATOMS: atom_id res chain seq x y z
N MET A 1 -64.39 -64.37 7.32
CA MET A 1 -63.90 -65.16 8.47
C MET A 1 -62.73 -64.40 9.10
N ARG A 2 -62.90 -64.01 10.38
CA ARG A 2 -61.90 -63.64 11.43
C ARG A 2 -60.73 -62.71 10.99
N ALA A 3 -60.68 -61.42 11.32
CA ALA A 3 -60.65 -60.72 12.62
C ALA A 3 -59.38 -60.98 13.48
N ALA A 4 -58.50 -59.97 13.56
CA ALA A 4 -57.67 -59.52 14.70
C ALA A 4 -56.88 -58.30 14.17
N LEU A 5 -57.15 -57.02 14.48
CA LEU A 5 -57.27 -56.30 15.74
C LEU A 5 -55.97 -56.29 16.57
N THR A 6 -55.16 -55.25 16.42
CA THR A 6 -54.50 -54.59 17.57
C THR A 6 -54.41 -53.10 17.30
N LEU A 7 -54.85 -52.34 18.31
CA LEU A 7 -55.08 -50.92 18.41
C LEU A 7 -53.94 -50.28 19.22
N LEU A 8 -53.95 -48.94 19.32
CA LEU A 8 -53.22 -48.03 20.24
C LEU A 8 -51.80 -47.59 19.86
N LEU A 9 -51.36 -46.33 20.03
CA LEU A 9 -52.01 -45.05 20.38
C LEU A 9 -50.98 -43.92 20.13
N LEU A 10 -51.49 -42.69 19.96
CA LEU A 10 -50.74 -41.45 19.72
C LEU A 10 -49.78 -41.02 20.86
N ALA A 11 -48.72 -40.33 20.41
CA ALA A 11 -48.09 -39.10 20.93
C ALA A 11 -47.39 -39.04 22.31
N LEU A 12 -46.11 -38.64 22.30
CA LEU A 12 -45.65 -37.39 22.93
C LEU A 12 -44.19 -37.02 22.59
N VAL A 13 -44.00 -35.71 22.55
CA VAL A 13 -42.85 -34.84 22.23
C VAL A 13 -41.54 -35.23 22.91
N GLY A 14 -40.45 -35.20 22.14
CA GLY A 14 -39.08 -35.07 22.63
C GLY A 14 -38.28 -34.16 21.71
N ALA A 15 -38.09 -32.91 22.14
CA ALA A 15 -37.19 -31.95 21.52
C ALA A 15 -35.74 -32.40 21.65
N GLY A 16 -34.95 -32.25 20.59
CA GLY A 16 -33.53 -32.56 20.58
C GLY A 16 -32.87 -32.09 19.29
N CYS A 17 -32.75 -30.78 19.14
CA CYS A 17 -31.91 -30.15 18.13
C CYS A 17 -30.44 -30.49 18.37
N ALA A 18 -29.73 -30.88 17.32
CA ALA A 18 -28.31 -30.59 17.13
C ALA A 18 -28.01 -30.74 15.64
N ASP A 19 -28.36 -29.70 14.89
CA ASP A 19 -27.80 -29.48 13.56
C ASP A 19 -26.28 -29.44 13.68
N ALA A 20 -25.62 -30.24 12.86
CA ALA A 20 -24.18 -30.19 12.65
C ALA A 20 -23.84 -28.88 11.95
N SER A 21 -23.77 -27.79 12.72
CA SER A 21 -23.03 -26.60 12.35
C SER A 21 -21.54 -26.95 12.46
N THR A 22 -20.96 -27.40 11.35
CA THR A 22 -19.53 -27.21 11.13
C THR A 22 -19.29 -25.71 11.13
N SER A 23 -18.92 -25.16 12.28
CA SER A 23 -18.31 -23.85 12.38
C SER A 23 -17.15 -23.82 11.39
N ALA A 24 -17.26 -22.97 10.38
CA ALA A 24 -16.09 -22.53 9.63
C ALA A 24 -15.10 -22.06 10.69
N GLY A 25 -14.03 -22.83 10.86
CA GLY A 25 -13.00 -22.50 11.83
C GLY A 25 -12.51 -21.11 11.52
N ASP A 26 -12.45 -20.27 12.55
CA ASP A 26 -11.59 -19.10 12.57
C ASP A 26 -10.18 -19.59 12.23
N GLU A 27 -9.81 -19.53 10.94
CA GLU A 27 -8.40 -19.63 10.56
C GLU A 27 -7.67 -18.60 11.40
N GLU A 28 -6.67 -19.04 12.19
CA GLU A 28 -5.86 -18.17 13.04
C GLU A 28 -5.50 -16.90 12.24
N SER A 29 -6.10 -15.77 12.61
CA SER A 29 -5.80 -14.47 12.02
C SER A 29 -4.29 -14.28 12.05
N GLU A 30 -3.67 -14.06 10.90
CA GLU A 30 -2.27 -13.61 10.91
C GLU A 30 -2.24 -12.20 11.50
N ASP A 31 -1.37 -12.02 12.48
CA ASP A 31 -1.21 -10.76 13.18
C ASP A 31 -0.13 -9.92 12.48
N ALA A 32 -0.26 -8.61 12.43
CA ALA A 32 0.73 -7.71 11.83
C ALA A 32 1.78 -7.23 12.84
N VAL A 33 2.50 -6.16 12.46
CA VAL A 33 3.41 -5.41 13.33
C VAL A 33 2.72 -5.10 14.67
N VAL A 34 3.39 -5.43 15.76
CA VAL A 34 2.99 -4.97 17.09
C VAL A 34 3.56 -3.57 17.30
N ILE A 35 2.73 -2.62 17.71
CA ILE A 35 3.12 -1.22 17.93
C ILE A 35 3.33 -0.99 19.43
N ASP A 36 4.46 -0.40 19.79
CA ASP A 36 4.72 0.02 21.16
C ASP A 36 3.86 1.25 21.51
N ASN A 37 2.86 1.03 22.35
CA ASN A 37 1.88 2.01 22.78
C ASN A 37 1.85 2.19 24.31
N ARG A 38 2.96 1.85 25.00
CA ARG A 38 2.99 1.78 26.48
C ARG A 38 3.01 3.14 27.17
N THR A 39 3.42 4.22 26.50
CA THR A 39 3.36 5.57 27.08
C THR A 39 1.97 6.18 26.86
N PRO A 40 1.51 7.10 27.73
CA PRO A 40 0.23 7.77 27.53
C PRO A 40 0.10 8.46 26.16
N LEU A 41 1.18 9.09 25.69
CA LEU A 41 1.23 9.74 24.37
C LEU A 41 1.15 8.73 23.23
N ALA A 42 1.91 7.63 23.30
CA ALA A 42 1.88 6.57 22.30
C ALA A 42 0.51 5.88 22.24
N ARG A 43 -0.13 5.66 23.39
CA ARG A 43 -1.51 5.15 23.43
C ARG A 43 -2.48 6.09 22.75
N ALA A 44 -2.40 7.39 23.00
CA ALA A 44 -3.29 8.36 22.38
C ALA A 44 -3.08 8.48 20.87
N GLN A 45 -1.83 8.47 20.38
CA GLN A 45 -1.54 8.47 18.94
C GLN A 45 -2.04 7.18 18.26
N TYR A 46 -1.78 6.05 18.91
CA TYR A 46 -2.26 4.75 18.44
C TYR A 46 -3.79 4.72 18.33
N GLN A 47 -4.50 5.23 19.34
CA GLN A 47 -5.96 5.32 19.31
C GLN A 47 -6.48 6.25 18.20
N ALA A 48 -5.81 7.38 17.96
CA ALA A 48 -6.15 8.25 16.83
C ALA A 48 -6.03 7.50 15.49
N ASN A 49 -4.97 6.70 15.31
CA ASN A 49 -4.77 5.87 14.13
C ASN A 49 -5.85 4.79 14.00
N VAL A 50 -6.18 4.06 15.07
CA VAL A 50 -7.21 3.02 15.06
C VAL A 50 -8.60 3.62 14.77
N GLN A 51 -8.96 4.73 15.41
CA GLN A 51 -10.24 5.41 15.19
C GLN A 51 -10.38 5.91 13.75
N PHE A 52 -9.35 6.56 13.22
CA PHE A 52 -9.34 7.00 11.83
C PHE A 52 -9.41 5.81 10.88
N ALA A 53 -8.60 4.78 11.10
CA ALA A 53 -8.64 3.56 10.31
C ALA A 53 -10.03 2.92 10.30
N LYS A 54 -10.71 2.80 11.44
CA LYS A 54 -12.07 2.23 11.53
C LYS A 54 -13.12 3.08 10.82
N SER A 55 -13.10 4.39 11.05
CA SER A 55 -14.05 5.34 10.46
C SER A 55 -13.83 5.64 8.98
N TYR A 56 -12.63 5.35 8.46
CA TYR A 56 -12.31 5.58 7.06
C TYR A 56 -13.21 4.75 6.13
N ALA A 57 -13.94 5.45 5.27
CA ALA A 57 -14.69 4.87 4.16
C ALA A 57 -13.96 5.14 2.85
N ALA A 58 -13.81 4.09 2.04
CA ALA A 58 -13.22 4.18 0.71
C ALA A 58 -13.91 5.26 -0.13
N LYS A 59 -13.13 6.09 -0.82
CA LYS A 59 -13.60 7.22 -1.62
C LYS A 59 -13.63 6.89 -3.11
N CYS A 60 -12.79 5.95 -3.53
CA CYS A 60 -12.73 5.51 -4.92
C CYS A 60 -13.69 4.35 -5.14
N LEU A 61 -14.90 4.71 -5.56
CA LEU A 61 -15.90 3.72 -5.96
C LEU A 61 -15.64 3.27 -7.40
N ARG A 62 -15.83 1.98 -7.63
CA ARG A 62 -15.83 1.41 -8.98
C ARG A 62 -16.90 2.10 -9.83
N THR A 63 -16.49 2.69 -10.94
CA THR A 63 -17.37 3.11 -12.02
C THR A 63 -17.84 1.93 -12.85
N GLU A 64 -19.06 2.03 -13.38
CA GLU A 64 -19.52 1.14 -14.44
C GLU A 64 -18.72 1.39 -15.72
N GLY A 65 -18.31 0.32 -16.40
CA GLY A 65 -17.55 0.38 -17.65
C GLY A 65 -16.38 -0.59 -17.72
N THR A 66 -15.62 -0.46 -18.80
CA THR A 66 -14.45 -1.31 -19.14
C THR A 66 -13.12 -0.55 -19.06
N ARG A 67 -13.13 0.70 -18.59
CA ARG A 67 -11.91 1.49 -18.46
C ARG A 67 -10.97 0.86 -17.43
N PRO A 68 -9.65 0.78 -17.71
CA PRO A 68 -8.68 0.38 -16.71
C PRO A 68 -8.72 1.29 -15.50
N ARG A 69 -8.56 0.71 -14.31
CA ARG A 69 -8.56 1.40 -13.02
C ARG A 69 -7.18 1.37 -12.39
N VAL A 70 -6.68 2.53 -12.02
CA VAL A 70 -5.33 2.71 -11.50
C VAL A 70 -5.41 3.33 -10.11
N LEU A 71 -4.93 2.60 -9.10
CA LEU A 71 -4.72 3.15 -7.77
C LEU A 71 -3.29 3.69 -7.68
N VAL A 72 -3.12 4.96 -7.35
CA VAL A 72 -1.82 5.61 -7.22
C VAL A 72 -1.71 6.27 -5.86
N THR A 73 -0.65 5.96 -5.12
CA THR A 73 -0.44 6.51 -3.79
C THR A 73 0.87 7.29 -3.70
N GLY A 74 0.89 8.32 -2.88
CA GLY A 74 2.08 9.05 -2.44
C GLY A 74 1.96 9.34 -0.95
N PHE A 75 2.98 9.93 -0.35
CA PHE A 75 2.97 10.26 1.07
C PHE A 75 2.81 11.77 1.30
N GLY A 76 2.23 12.11 2.45
CA GLY A 76 2.30 13.45 3.02
C GLY A 76 3.66 13.74 3.67
N ARG A 77 3.69 14.73 4.56
CA ARG A 77 4.88 15.05 5.36
C ARG A 77 5.26 13.90 6.30
N PHE A 78 6.51 13.86 6.73
CA PHE A 78 6.96 13.03 7.85
C PHE A 78 8.34 13.46 8.33
N MET A 79 8.59 13.39 9.63
CA MET A 79 9.88 13.74 10.24
C MET A 79 10.38 15.11 9.71
N HIS A 80 11.56 15.14 9.08
CA HIS A 80 12.15 16.34 8.50
C HIS A 80 11.62 16.70 7.10
N ILE A 81 10.84 15.83 6.46
CA ILE A 81 10.24 16.07 5.13
C ILE A 81 8.89 16.76 5.32
N GLN A 82 8.88 18.09 5.18
CA GLN A 82 7.67 18.92 5.33
C GLN A 82 6.82 18.97 4.05
N ASP A 83 7.45 18.83 2.89
CA ASP A 83 6.78 18.73 1.58
C ASP A 83 7.31 17.49 0.85
N ASN A 84 6.44 16.61 0.42
CA ASN A 84 6.79 15.30 -0.11
C ASN A 84 6.52 15.22 -1.60
N ALA A 85 7.57 14.98 -2.38
CA ALA A 85 7.53 14.90 -3.84
C ALA A 85 6.45 13.94 -4.33
N THR A 86 6.28 12.80 -3.66
CA THR A 86 5.33 11.77 -4.12
C THR A 86 3.88 12.16 -3.91
N GLY A 87 3.53 12.75 -2.76
CA GLY A 87 2.19 13.30 -2.56
C GLY A 87 1.92 14.47 -3.52
N ARG A 88 2.92 15.29 -3.86
CA ARG A 88 2.81 16.37 -4.86
C ARG A 88 2.63 15.87 -6.29
N ILE A 89 3.28 14.77 -6.66
CA ILE A 89 3.08 14.10 -7.95
C ILE A 89 1.66 13.53 -8.03
N VAL A 90 1.21 12.82 -6.99
CA VAL A 90 -0.15 12.26 -6.95
C VAL A 90 -1.22 13.36 -6.94
N SER A 91 -1.00 14.42 -6.16
CA SER A 91 -1.83 15.63 -6.16
C SER A 91 -2.08 16.17 -7.57
N ARG A 92 -1.02 16.30 -8.38
CA ARG A 92 -1.13 16.74 -9.78
C ARG A 92 -1.79 15.71 -10.70
N LEU A 93 -1.48 14.42 -10.49
CA LEU A 93 -2.02 13.34 -11.31
C LEU A 93 -3.54 13.22 -11.17
N SER A 94 -4.05 13.36 -9.95
CA SER A 94 -5.44 13.09 -9.58
C SER A 94 -6.19 14.32 -9.08
N SER A 95 -5.72 15.53 -9.41
CA SER A 95 -6.26 16.82 -8.96
C SER A 95 -6.63 16.86 -7.47
N LEU A 96 -5.90 16.11 -6.65
CA LEU A 96 -6.07 16.07 -5.21
C LEU A 96 -5.37 17.27 -4.62
N GLU A 97 -5.97 17.92 -3.63
CA GLU A 97 -5.24 18.90 -2.84
C GLU A 97 -4.16 18.19 -2.00
N TYR A 98 -2.91 18.64 -2.10
CA TYR A 98 -1.85 18.13 -1.22
C TYR A 98 -2.06 18.68 0.21
N PRO A 99 -2.10 17.82 1.25
CA PRO A 99 -2.32 18.23 2.63
C PRO A 99 -1.06 18.88 3.22
N MET A 100 -0.87 20.17 2.93
CA MET A 100 0.15 20.97 3.61
C MET A 100 -0.21 21.10 5.09
N THR A 101 0.57 20.44 5.94
CA THR A 101 0.42 20.47 7.40
C THR A 101 1.78 20.71 8.02
N ASN A 102 1.80 21.24 9.24
CA ASN A 102 3.02 21.33 10.05
C ASN A 102 3.10 20.12 10.99
N ALA A 103 4.32 19.78 11.42
CA ALA A 103 4.51 18.86 12.54
C ALA A 103 3.72 19.37 13.77
N PRO A 104 3.11 18.48 14.57
CA PRO A 104 2.47 18.89 15.80
C PRO A 104 3.50 19.44 16.80
N GLU A 105 3.05 20.22 17.78
CA GLU A 105 3.90 20.62 18.89
C GLU A 105 4.44 19.39 19.64
N PRO A 106 5.65 19.46 20.24
CA PRO A 106 6.21 18.35 20.99
C PRO A 106 5.25 17.83 22.06
N GLY A 107 4.94 16.53 22.01
CA GLY A 107 4.02 15.89 22.95
C GLY A 107 2.54 15.96 22.57
N ALA A 108 2.20 16.51 21.40
CA ALA A 108 0.84 16.47 20.86
C ALA A 108 0.64 15.32 19.86
N ILE A 109 -0.61 14.94 19.66
CA ILE A 109 -1.02 13.94 18.66
C ILE A 109 -0.89 14.54 17.27
N ASP A 110 -0.40 13.73 16.34
CA ASP A 110 -0.40 14.03 14.92
C ASP A 110 -1.70 13.47 14.28
N PRO A 111 -2.66 14.33 13.93
CA PRO A 111 -3.97 13.89 13.45
C PRO A 111 -3.88 13.21 12.08
N PRO A 112 -4.26 11.91 11.95
CA PRO A 112 -4.12 11.18 10.69
C PRO A 112 -5.01 11.71 9.56
N ASP A 113 -6.18 12.26 9.88
CA ASP A 113 -7.11 12.85 8.93
C ASP A 113 -6.57 14.15 8.30
N ALA A 114 -5.78 14.92 9.05
CA ALA A 114 -5.14 16.13 8.53
C ALA A 114 -4.13 15.79 7.42
N GLN A 115 -3.42 14.67 7.53
CA GLN A 115 -2.38 14.23 6.59
C GLN A 115 -2.88 13.33 5.46
N ALA A 116 -4.03 12.70 5.62
CA ALA A 116 -4.60 11.81 4.61
C ALA A 116 -5.48 12.57 3.61
N ARG A 117 -5.30 12.31 2.32
CA ARG A 117 -6.26 12.69 1.27
C ARG A 117 -6.50 11.49 0.38
N SER A 118 -7.75 11.20 0.08
CA SER A 118 -8.12 10.19 -0.92
C SER A 118 -9.10 10.83 -1.88
N GLY A 119 -8.90 10.56 -3.17
CA GLY A 119 -9.59 11.24 -4.25
C GLY A 119 -10.98 10.69 -4.52
N THR A 120 -11.79 11.55 -5.13
CA THR A 120 -12.87 11.11 -5.99
C THR A 120 -12.27 10.59 -7.29
N LEU A 121 -12.86 9.53 -7.84
CA LEU A 121 -12.48 8.96 -9.13
C LEU A 121 -12.24 10.04 -10.20
N MET A 122 -11.05 10.06 -10.79
CA MET A 122 -10.72 10.93 -11.90
C MET A 122 -10.61 10.17 -13.21
N ARG A 123 -11.01 10.82 -14.30
CA ARG A 123 -10.74 10.33 -15.65
C ARG A 123 -9.48 10.98 -16.17
N MET A 124 -8.56 10.16 -16.65
CA MET A 124 -7.33 10.60 -17.29
C MET A 124 -7.23 9.95 -18.66
N ARG A 125 -6.85 10.73 -19.68
CA ARG A 125 -6.53 10.20 -20.99
C ARG A 125 -5.04 9.94 -21.11
N LEU A 126 -4.69 8.70 -21.42
CA LEU A 126 -3.33 8.27 -21.70
C LEU A 126 -3.12 8.05 -23.21
N PRO A 127 -1.91 8.29 -23.74
CA PRO A 127 -1.65 8.23 -25.18
C PRO A 127 -1.98 6.88 -25.84
N LYS A 128 -1.59 5.75 -25.25
CA LYS A 128 -1.73 4.42 -25.88
C LYS A 128 -3.00 3.70 -25.44
N ILE A 129 -3.35 3.74 -24.15
CA ILE A 129 -4.50 2.99 -23.62
C ILE A 129 -5.82 3.76 -23.72
N GLY A 130 -5.79 5.09 -23.85
CA GLY A 130 -6.97 5.94 -23.88
C GLY A 130 -7.45 6.34 -22.48
N GLU A 131 -8.76 6.39 -22.27
CA GLU A 131 -9.36 6.81 -21.00
C GLU A 131 -9.16 5.77 -19.89
N VAL A 132 -8.64 6.20 -18.75
CA VAL A 132 -8.47 5.41 -17.54
C VAL A 132 -9.09 6.11 -16.34
N ASP A 133 -9.52 5.30 -15.39
CA ASP A 133 -10.07 5.74 -14.12
C ASP A 133 -8.94 5.71 -13.07
N VAL A 134 -8.60 6.85 -12.49
CA VAL A 134 -7.51 7.01 -11.51
C VAL A 134 -8.07 7.30 -10.12
N CYS A 135 -7.62 6.53 -9.14
CA CYS A 135 -7.79 6.79 -7.72
C CYS A 135 -6.45 7.26 -7.15
N GLY A 136 -6.37 8.53 -6.76
CA GLY A 136 -5.20 9.07 -6.06
C GLY A 136 -5.35 8.95 -4.55
N MET A 137 -4.24 8.71 -3.85
CA MET A 137 -4.17 8.79 -2.39
C MET A 137 -2.89 9.47 -1.94
N ILE A 138 -3.01 10.38 -0.97
CA ILE A 138 -1.90 10.92 -0.19
C ILE A 138 -2.04 10.34 1.21
N LEU A 139 -1.06 9.51 1.59
CA LEU A 139 -1.11 8.69 2.78
C LEU A 139 -0.34 9.36 3.92
N PRO A 140 -0.84 9.24 5.18
CA PRO A 140 -0.03 9.57 6.35
C PRO A 140 1.11 8.56 6.46
N VAL A 141 2.27 8.99 6.97
CA VAL A 141 3.41 8.09 7.20
C VAL A 141 3.27 7.47 8.58
N PHE A 142 2.20 6.70 8.84
CA PHE A 142 1.99 6.00 10.12
C PHE A 142 1.99 4.49 9.93
N TRP A 143 2.62 3.75 10.86
CA TRP A 143 2.73 2.29 10.78
C TRP A 143 1.35 1.64 10.62
N ASP A 144 1.23 0.71 9.67
CA ASP A 144 0.03 -0.03 9.27
C ASP A 144 -1.16 0.81 8.77
N LEU A 145 -1.36 2.03 9.24
CA LEU A 145 -2.49 2.88 8.84
C LEU A 145 -2.51 3.09 7.33
N ALA A 146 -1.39 3.48 6.73
CA ALA A 146 -1.29 3.68 5.28
C ALA A 146 -1.70 2.42 4.49
N ALA A 147 -1.29 1.24 4.95
CA ALA A 147 -1.65 -0.03 4.33
C ALA A 147 -3.14 -0.37 4.50
N ILE A 148 -3.74 -0.07 5.66
CA ILE A 148 -5.20 -0.21 5.89
C ILE A 148 -5.97 0.64 4.90
N LEU A 149 -5.58 1.91 4.70
CA LEU A 149 -6.26 2.82 3.77
C LEU A 149 -6.18 2.28 2.34
N ILE A 150 -4.99 1.83 1.90
CA ILE A 150 -4.81 1.20 0.59
C ILE A 150 -5.71 -0.02 0.45
N ALA A 151 -5.71 -0.93 1.42
CA ALA A 151 -6.50 -2.16 1.35
C ALA A 151 -8.01 -1.87 1.21
N LYS A 152 -8.52 -0.86 1.91
CA LYS A 152 -9.92 -0.42 1.79
C LYS A 152 -10.23 0.13 0.39
N GLU A 153 -9.35 0.94 -0.18
CA GLU A 153 -9.54 1.43 -1.56
C GLU A 153 -9.38 0.30 -2.59
N VAL A 154 -8.43 -0.62 -2.41
CA VAL A 154 -8.25 -1.78 -3.29
C VAL A 154 -9.53 -2.63 -3.32
N GLU A 155 -10.14 -2.88 -2.16
CA GLU A 155 -11.38 -3.65 -2.05
C GLU A 155 -12.55 -2.96 -2.77
N ALA A 156 -12.72 -1.65 -2.56
CA ALA A 156 -13.83 -0.89 -3.15
C ALA A 156 -13.63 -0.63 -4.66
N PHE A 157 -12.41 -0.25 -5.05
CA PHE A 157 -12.08 0.21 -6.40
C PHE A 157 -11.77 -0.94 -7.36
N LYS A 158 -11.21 -2.04 -6.84
CA LYS A 158 -10.77 -3.25 -7.55
C LYS A 158 -9.83 -2.91 -8.71
N PRO A 159 -8.68 -2.27 -8.43
CA PRO A 159 -7.80 -1.72 -9.47
C PRO A 159 -7.27 -2.80 -10.42
N ASP A 160 -6.98 -2.38 -11.65
CA ASP A 160 -6.25 -3.14 -12.65
C ASP A 160 -4.73 -2.88 -12.56
N LEU A 161 -4.31 -1.85 -11.81
CA LEU A 161 -2.93 -1.50 -11.50
C LEU A 161 -2.85 -0.74 -10.16
N VAL A 162 -1.88 -1.08 -9.32
CA VAL A 162 -1.53 -0.33 -8.09
C VAL A 162 -0.10 0.21 -8.19
N ILE A 163 0.10 1.52 -8.06
CA ILE A 163 1.43 2.12 -7.97
C ILE A 163 1.53 2.86 -6.63
N MET A 164 2.47 2.43 -5.80
CA MET A 164 2.80 3.09 -4.55
C MET A 164 4.07 3.91 -4.74
N ASN A 165 4.12 5.12 -4.20
CA ASN A 165 5.28 6.01 -4.37
C ASN A 165 5.80 6.49 -3.02
N GLY A 166 7.12 6.56 -2.89
CA GLY A 166 7.81 7.20 -1.75
C GLY A 166 9.07 7.93 -2.18
N VAL A 167 9.71 8.62 -1.25
CA VAL A 167 11.02 9.26 -1.46
C VAL A 167 12.13 8.40 -0.85
N ALA A 168 13.32 8.38 -1.45
CA ALA A 168 14.48 7.64 -0.91
C ALA A 168 15.78 8.46 -0.78
N GLY A 169 15.95 9.50 -1.57
CA GLY A 169 17.15 10.32 -1.62
C GLY A 169 16.86 11.67 -2.26
N SER A 170 17.79 12.61 -2.17
CA SER A 170 17.61 13.97 -2.72
C SER A 170 17.62 13.98 -4.24
N ARG A 171 18.62 13.33 -4.82
CA ARG A 171 18.83 13.17 -6.27
C ARG A 171 19.22 11.72 -6.54
N GLN A 172 18.53 11.08 -7.47
CA GLN A 172 18.69 9.65 -7.74
C GLN A 172 17.99 9.26 -9.05
N GLU A 173 18.26 8.06 -9.54
CA GLU A 173 17.35 7.42 -10.49
C GLU A 173 15.99 7.12 -9.83
N LEU A 174 14.95 6.95 -10.66
CA LEU A 174 13.71 6.31 -10.25
C LEU A 174 14.02 4.86 -9.90
N TYR A 175 13.82 4.45 -8.65
CA TYR A 175 13.93 3.04 -8.27
C TYR A 175 12.58 2.37 -8.36
N ILE A 176 12.49 1.36 -9.22
CA ILE A 176 11.30 0.53 -9.42
C ILE A 176 11.53 -0.76 -8.65
N GLU A 177 10.89 -0.89 -7.49
CA GLU A 177 11.14 -1.99 -6.56
C GLU A 177 10.64 -3.32 -7.13
N LEU A 178 11.52 -4.32 -7.17
CA LEU A 178 11.19 -5.68 -7.61
C LEU A 178 10.44 -6.47 -6.52
N GLY A 179 10.46 -6.02 -5.27
CA GLY A 179 9.85 -6.74 -4.16
C GLY A 179 9.92 -6.01 -2.83
N SER A 180 9.53 -6.71 -1.79
CA SER A 180 9.41 -6.23 -0.40
C SER A 180 9.83 -7.30 0.58
N VAL A 181 10.08 -6.91 1.82
CA VAL A 181 10.52 -7.80 2.91
C VAL A 181 9.55 -7.77 4.07
N ASN A 182 9.41 -8.87 4.80
CA ASN A 182 8.56 -8.98 5.97
C ASN A 182 9.28 -8.47 7.23
N ARG A 183 9.71 -7.22 7.22
CA ARG A 183 10.46 -6.61 8.33
C ARG A 183 10.09 -5.13 8.48
N ALA A 184 9.75 -4.74 9.69
CA ALA A 184 9.56 -3.36 10.10
C ALA A 184 10.71 -2.93 11.01
N MET A 185 11.43 -1.87 10.63
CA MET A 185 12.52 -1.35 11.45
C MET A 185 12.00 -0.70 12.72
N ARG A 186 12.82 -0.71 13.77
CA ARG A 186 12.54 -0.07 15.06
C ARG A 186 12.78 1.45 15.00
N SER A 187 12.03 2.14 14.16
CA SER A 187 12.02 3.61 14.04
C SER A 187 10.63 4.15 14.34
N SER A 188 10.58 5.37 14.88
CA SER A 188 9.34 6.12 14.92
C SER A 188 8.79 6.30 13.51
N ASP A 189 7.46 6.36 13.39
CA ASP A 189 6.81 6.79 12.16
C ASP A 189 6.75 8.31 12.04
N GLY A 190 6.02 8.85 11.06
CA GLY A 190 5.89 10.28 10.80
C GLY A 190 5.22 11.09 11.91
N SER A 191 4.65 10.44 12.95
CA SER A 191 4.19 11.12 14.16
C SER A 191 5.32 11.39 15.16
N ASP A 192 6.50 10.80 14.94
CA ASP A 192 7.62 10.74 15.88
C ASP A 192 7.29 10.07 17.24
N ILE A 193 6.18 9.32 17.29
CA ILE A 193 5.67 8.70 18.54
C ILE A 193 5.67 7.16 18.46
N LEU A 194 5.09 6.57 17.41
CA LEU A 194 4.85 5.12 17.36
C LEU A 194 6.02 4.35 16.75
N VAL A 195 6.44 3.26 17.43
CA VAL A 195 7.57 2.42 17.04
C VAL A 195 7.13 0.95 16.96
N PRO A 196 7.58 0.18 15.95
CA PRO A 196 7.38 -1.27 15.89
C PRO A 196 8.09 -1.98 17.05
N TYR A 197 7.37 -2.89 17.68
CA TYR A 197 7.86 -3.73 18.76
C TYR A 197 8.15 -5.15 18.29
N ALA A 198 9.27 -5.67 18.74
CA ALA A 198 9.53 -7.10 18.84
C ALA A 198 10.29 -7.41 20.13
N PRO A 199 10.19 -8.64 20.66
CA PRO A 199 11.05 -9.11 21.75
C PRO A 199 12.53 -8.94 21.44
N GLU A 200 13.36 -8.98 22.48
CA GLU A 200 14.81 -8.92 22.35
C GLU A 200 15.35 -10.04 21.44
N GLY A 201 16.35 -9.71 20.63
CA GLY A 201 16.95 -10.64 19.65
C GLY A 201 16.07 -10.95 18.44
N ARG A 202 14.93 -10.28 18.26
CA ARG A 202 14.05 -10.43 17.10
C ARG A 202 13.82 -9.10 16.38
N GLU A 203 13.61 -9.19 15.08
CA GLU A 203 13.15 -8.06 14.28
C GLU A 203 11.60 -8.04 14.24
N PRO A 204 10.96 -6.86 14.27
CA PRO A 204 9.53 -6.75 14.04
C PRO A 204 9.14 -7.26 12.64
N GLU A 205 8.20 -8.21 12.58
CA GLU A 205 7.62 -8.71 11.32
C GLU A 205 6.43 -7.83 10.92
N ILE A 206 6.25 -7.62 9.61
CA ILE A 206 5.11 -6.87 9.08
C ILE A 206 3.83 -7.69 9.15
N ILE A 207 3.90 -8.96 8.80
CA ILE A 207 2.83 -9.96 8.96
C ILE A 207 3.46 -11.21 9.57
N GLN A 208 3.00 -11.59 10.75
CA GLN A 208 3.53 -12.71 11.50
C GLN A 208 3.43 -14.01 10.71
N ARG A 209 4.53 -14.78 10.68
CA ARG A 209 4.62 -16.09 9.99
C ARG A 209 4.48 -16.04 8.46
N ALA A 210 4.41 -14.85 7.84
CA ALA A 210 4.44 -14.72 6.40
C ALA A 210 5.87 -14.86 5.83
N LEU A 211 5.99 -15.15 4.52
CA LEU A 211 7.28 -15.31 3.85
C LEU A 211 8.20 -14.10 4.04
N PRO A 212 9.51 -14.27 4.27
CA PRO A 212 10.42 -13.18 4.60
C PRO A 212 10.57 -12.14 3.49
N THR A 213 10.31 -12.52 2.24
CA THR A 213 10.39 -11.66 1.06
C THR A 213 9.23 -11.96 0.11
N ARG A 214 8.76 -10.95 -0.61
CA ARG A 214 7.75 -11.11 -1.67
C ARG A 214 8.09 -10.23 -2.87
N GLY A 215 8.19 -10.85 -4.04
CA GLY A 215 8.30 -10.12 -5.30
C GLY A 215 7.02 -9.36 -5.61
N LEU A 216 7.17 -8.17 -6.16
CA LEU A 216 6.08 -7.36 -6.71
C LEU A 216 5.70 -7.86 -8.10
N ARG A 217 4.67 -7.30 -8.73
CA ARG A 217 4.24 -7.75 -10.07
C ARG A 217 4.16 -6.58 -11.04
N MET A 218 4.94 -6.63 -12.11
CA MET A 218 4.96 -5.57 -13.13
C MET A 218 5.41 -6.15 -14.48
N SER A 219 5.12 -5.42 -15.56
CA SER A 219 5.73 -5.57 -16.88
C SER A 219 7.08 -4.86 -16.88
N TRP A 220 8.10 -5.53 -16.33
CA TRP A 220 9.35 -4.90 -15.91
C TRP A 220 10.07 -4.16 -17.03
N ASP A 221 10.20 -4.80 -18.19
CA ASP A 221 11.00 -4.26 -19.29
C ASP A 221 10.26 -3.09 -19.96
N ALA A 222 8.95 -3.23 -20.17
CA ALA A 222 8.11 -2.18 -20.73
C ALA A 222 8.06 -0.94 -19.85
N VAL A 223 7.93 -1.13 -18.53
CA VAL A 223 7.81 -0.05 -17.56
C VAL A 223 9.15 0.66 -17.34
N GLN A 224 10.25 -0.08 -17.18
CA GLN A 224 11.57 0.52 -17.05
C GLN A 224 11.95 1.32 -18.30
N ALA A 225 11.71 0.77 -19.50
CA ALA A 225 11.99 1.46 -20.75
C ALA A 225 11.17 2.74 -20.91
N ALA A 226 9.87 2.70 -20.56
CA ALA A 226 9.00 3.88 -20.62
C ALA A 226 9.44 4.97 -19.63
N ALA A 227 9.79 4.60 -18.39
CA ALA A 227 10.31 5.54 -17.41
C ALA A 227 11.63 6.18 -17.90
N ALA A 228 12.59 5.37 -18.33
CA ALA A 228 13.89 5.85 -18.79
C ALA A 228 13.79 6.76 -20.03
N LEU A 229 12.89 6.45 -20.97
CA LEU A 229 12.63 7.30 -22.12
C LEU A 229 11.98 8.63 -21.69
N SER A 230 10.92 8.56 -20.89
CA SER A 230 10.16 9.73 -20.44
C SER A 230 11.03 10.72 -19.65
N ILE A 231 11.89 10.21 -18.77
CA ILE A 231 12.87 11.00 -18.01
C ILE A 231 13.85 11.70 -18.95
N ARG A 232 14.39 10.99 -19.95
CA ARG A 232 15.33 11.56 -20.92
C ARG A 232 14.70 12.67 -21.76
N GLU A 233 13.48 12.47 -22.24
CA GLU A 233 12.75 13.47 -23.03
C GLU A 233 12.42 14.73 -22.23
N ARG A 234 12.28 14.59 -20.90
CA ARG A 234 11.95 15.69 -19.99
C ARG A 234 13.16 16.22 -19.23
N ALA A 235 14.37 15.72 -19.53
CA ALA A 235 15.57 16.03 -18.76
C ALA A 235 15.88 17.53 -18.72
N ASP A 236 15.54 18.26 -19.79
CA ASP A 236 15.75 19.71 -19.91
C ASP A 236 14.62 20.58 -19.33
N VAL A 237 13.53 20.00 -18.82
CA VAL A 237 12.50 20.77 -18.11
C VAL A 237 13.11 21.31 -16.82
N GLY A 238 13.10 22.63 -16.64
CA GLY A 238 13.79 23.28 -15.53
C GLY A 238 13.00 24.39 -14.84
N ASP A 239 13.51 24.78 -13.68
CA ASP A 239 13.08 25.90 -12.86
C ASP A 239 14.34 26.71 -12.48
N GLY A 240 14.58 27.81 -13.19
CA GLY A 240 15.87 28.49 -13.16
C GLY A 240 16.98 27.63 -13.75
N ASP A 241 18.09 27.49 -13.03
CA ASP A 241 19.25 26.69 -13.44
C ASP A 241 19.10 25.19 -13.15
N LEU A 242 18.13 24.80 -12.33
CA LEU A 242 17.89 23.41 -11.98
C LEU A 242 17.00 22.74 -13.01
N LYS A 243 17.44 21.59 -13.55
CA LYS A 243 16.66 20.78 -14.50
C LYS A 243 16.23 19.45 -13.89
N LEU A 244 15.20 18.84 -14.48
CA LEU A 244 14.75 17.50 -14.08
C LEU A 244 15.90 16.49 -14.15
N GLY A 245 16.71 16.53 -15.21
CA GLY A 245 17.84 15.62 -15.40
C GLY A 245 18.93 15.71 -14.33
N ASP A 246 18.99 16.83 -13.58
CA ASP A 246 19.92 17.00 -12.46
C ASP A 246 19.44 16.31 -11.18
N VAL A 247 18.13 16.03 -11.09
CA VAL A 247 17.46 15.49 -9.90
C VAL A 247 17.05 14.03 -10.11
N LEU A 248 16.46 13.73 -11.27
CA LEU A 248 15.95 12.43 -11.68
C LEU A 248 16.77 11.92 -12.88
N THR A 249 17.81 11.15 -12.61
CA THR A 249 18.89 10.88 -13.57
C THR A 249 18.67 9.65 -14.47
N GLY A 250 17.61 8.88 -14.23
CA GLY A 250 17.31 7.65 -14.97
C GLY A 250 16.27 6.79 -14.28
N ALA A 251 16.14 5.52 -14.70
CA ALA A 251 15.26 4.53 -14.05
C ALA A 251 15.94 3.17 -13.93
N LYS A 252 15.88 2.57 -12.73
CA LYS A 252 16.52 1.29 -12.40
C LYS A 252 15.54 0.34 -11.72
N LEU A 253 15.69 -0.95 -12.00
CA LEU A 253 15.03 -2.02 -11.24
C LEU A 253 15.83 -2.27 -9.96
N ALA A 254 15.16 -2.19 -8.81
CA ALA A 254 15.79 -2.30 -7.51
C ALA A 254 15.47 -3.64 -6.85
N GLY A 255 16.51 -4.38 -6.45
CA GLY A 255 16.38 -5.70 -5.83
C GLY A 255 15.93 -5.66 -4.36
N PHE A 256 15.70 -6.85 -3.80
CA PHE A 256 15.23 -7.06 -2.42
C PHE A 256 15.72 -8.43 -1.89
N PRO A 257 16.04 -8.60 -0.59
CA PRO A 257 16.09 -7.58 0.46
C PRO A 257 17.24 -6.59 0.25
N ARG A 258 17.04 -5.34 0.70
CA ARG A 258 18.09 -4.32 0.86
C ARG A 258 17.94 -3.69 2.25
N GLY A 259 19.05 -3.25 2.86
CA GLY A 259 19.03 -2.75 4.24
C GLY A 259 18.09 -1.56 4.46
N GLY A 260 17.85 -0.74 3.43
CA GLY A 260 16.90 0.38 3.47
C GLY A 260 15.42 -0.01 3.31
N ASN A 261 15.11 -1.25 2.94
CA ASN A 261 13.74 -1.69 2.64
C ASN A 261 13.01 -2.15 3.91
N THR A 262 13.07 -1.42 5.02
CA THR A 262 12.43 -1.85 6.28
C THR A 262 11.56 -0.78 6.92
N TYR A 263 11.43 0.40 6.29
CA TYR A 263 10.57 1.48 6.78
C TYR A 263 9.15 1.43 6.17
N LEU A 264 8.37 2.51 6.28
CA LEU A 264 6.98 2.57 5.86
C LEU A 264 6.74 2.27 4.38
N CYS A 265 7.64 2.72 3.50
CA CYS A 265 7.61 2.38 2.07
C CYS A 265 7.55 0.86 1.87
N ASN A 266 8.33 0.10 2.65
CA ASN A 266 8.29 -1.36 2.62
C ASN A 266 7.06 -1.94 3.32
N ASN A 267 6.62 -1.39 4.45
CA ASN A 267 5.39 -1.83 5.14
C ASN A 267 4.17 -1.76 4.23
N VAL A 268 3.91 -0.60 3.59
CA VAL A 268 2.77 -0.46 2.68
C VAL A 268 2.88 -1.41 1.50
N THR A 269 4.10 -1.60 0.97
CA THR A 269 4.36 -2.49 -0.16
C THR A 269 4.09 -3.94 0.20
N TYR A 270 4.63 -4.41 1.33
CA TYR A 270 4.53 -5.79 1.75
C TYR A 270 3.09 -6.16 2.10
N VAL A 271 2.40 -5.34 2.91
CA VAL A 271 1.00 -5.58 3.28
C VAL A 271 0.08 -5.56 2.07
N THR A 272 0.20 -4.56 1.18
CA THR A 272 -0.62 -4.48 -0.03
C THR A 272 -0.40 -5.69 -0.93
N ASN A 273 0.86 -6.07 -1.16
CA ASN A 273 1.19 -7.24 -1.97
C ASN A 273 0.63 -8.53 -1.35
N TYR A 274 0.80 -8.70 -0.03
CA TYR A 274 0.30 -9.86 0.71
C TYR A 274 -1.22 -9.99 0.59
N LEU A 275 -1.98 -8.93 0.87
CA LEU A 275 -3.44 -8.98 0.86
C LEU A 275 -3.99 -9.27 -0.53
N MET A 276 -3.39 -8.70 -1.58
CA MET A 276 -3.76 -8.97 -2.98
C MET A 276 -3.42 -10.41 -3.41
N GLU A 277 -2.40 -11.02 -2.81
CA GLU A 277 -1.99 -12.40 -3.10
C GLU A 277 -2.81 -13.47 -2.36
N ASN A 278 -3.44 -13.09 -1.24
CA ASN A 278 -4.16 -13.99 -0.35
C ASN A 278 -5.62 -13.52 -0.21
N PRO A 279 -6.44 -13.62 -1.28
CA PRO A 279 -7.80 -13.12 -1.24
C PRO A 279 -8.60 -13.80 -0.14
N ARG A 280 -9.43 -13.02 0.56
CA ARG A 280 -10.27 -13.40 1.72
C ARG A 280 -9.50 -13.77 3.00
N ARG A 281 -8.16 -13.81 2.96
CA ARG A 281 -7.36 -13.98 4.19
C ARG A 281 -7.45 -12.70 5.01
N GLN A 282 -7.80 -12.86 6.28
CA GLN A 282 -7.88 -11.75 7.22
C GLN A 282 -6.51 -11.56 7.89
N VAL A 283 -6.09 -10.30 7.99
CA VAL A 283 -4.90 -9.87 8.72
C VAL A 283 -5.32 -8.84 9.76
N THR A 284 -4.76 -8.92 10.97
CA THR A 284 -4.97 -7.93 12.03
C THR A 284 -3.83 -6.92 12.03
N LEU A 285 -4.11 -5.70 11.54
CA LEU A 285 -3.20 -4.55 11.48
C LEU A 285 -3.38 -3.62 12.69
N LEU A 286 -2.39 -2.75 12.95
CA LEU A 286 -2.36 -1.85 14.12
C LEU A 286 -2.54 -2.62 15.43
N LYS A 287 -1.68 -3.60 15.72
CA LYS A 287 -1.79 -4.40 16.94
C LYS A 287 -1.07 -3.73 18.11
N ALA A 288 -1.77 -3.43 19.19
CA ALA A 288 -1.15 -2.86 20.40
C ALA A 288 -0.24 -3.86 21.15
N LEU A 289 0.89 -3.36 21.66
CA LEU A 289 1.71 -4.09 22.65
C LEU A 289 1.01 -4.17 24.01
N ASP A 290 0.57 -3.02 24.54
CA ASP A 290 -0.25 -2.95 25.74
C ASP A 290 -1.75 -3.07 25.38
N ARG A 291 -2.34 -4.18 25.82
CA ARG A 291 -3.74 -4.55 25.59
C ARG A 291 -4.68 -4.14 26.72
N SER A 292 -4.26 -3.25 27.62
CA SER A 292 -5.10 -2.66 28.66
C SER A 292 -6.33 -1.86 28.15
N GLY A 293 -6.48 -1.71 26.83
CA GLY A 293 -7.55 -0.96 26.17
C GLY A 293 -8.77 -1.82 25.83
N PRO A 294 -9.69 -1.28 25.00
CA PRO A 294 -10.85 -2.02 24.51
C PRO A 294 -10.47 -3.33 23.80
N GLU A 295 -11.34 -4.34 23.85
CA GLU A 295 -11.10 -5.65 23.21
C GLU A 295 -10.96 -5.57 21.68
N ASP A 296 -11.39 -4.48 21.06
CA ASP A 296 -11.36 -4.26 19.62
C ASP A 296 -10.28 -3.24 19.18
N ASP A 297 -9.27 -2.97 20.02
CA ASP A 297 -8.20 -2.01 19.75
C ASP A 297 -7.18 -2.60 18.73
N TYR A 298 -7.62 -2.75 17.48
CA TYR A 298 -6.89 -3.18 16.28
C TYR A 298 -7.80 -3.02 15.04
N VAL A 299 -7.29 -3.33 13.85
CA VAL A 299 -8.08 -3.34 12.61
C VAL A 299 -7.88 -4.65 11.85
N LYS A 300 -8.98 -5.40 11.71
CA LYS A 300 -9.04 -6.57 10.83
C LYS A 300 -9.29 -6.12 9.39
N ILE A 301 -8.44 -6.56 8.47
CA ILE A 301 -8.55 -6.22 7.06
C ILE A 301 -8.42 -7.47 6.18
N SER A 302 -9.09 -7.45 5.03
CA SER A 302 -8.96 -8.47 3.99
C SER A 302 -9.34 -7.87 2.65
N VAL A 303 -8.76 -8.36 1.56
CA VAL A 303 -9.23 -8.09 0.19
C VAL A 303 -9.98 -9.32 -0.29
N SER A 304 -11.26 -9.22 -0.62
CA SER A 304 -12.10 -10.37 -0.96
C SER A 304 -11.93 -10.82 -2.42
N HIS A 305 -11.48 -9.89 -3.27
CA HIS A 305 -11.32 -10.08 -4.70
C HIS A 305 -10.00 -10.75 -5.06
N ASP A 306 -10.03 -11.63 -6.06
CA ASP A 306 -8.81 -12.25 -6.58
C ASP A 306 -8.03 -11.25 -7.44
N LEU A 307 -7.04 -10.60 -6.81
CA LEU A 307 -6.13 -9.64 -7.43
C LEU A 307 -4.71 -10.22 -7.57
N ARG A 308 -4.55 -11.55 -7.48
CA ARG A 308 -3.23 -12.21 -7.55
C ARG A 308 -2.46 -11.84 -8.82
N LYS A 309 -3.17 -11.63 -9.93
CA LYS A 309 -2.61 -11.25 -11.24
C LYS A 309 -2.51 -9.73 -11.48
N THR A 310 -3.10 -8.89 -10.63
CA THR A 310 -3.10 -7.43 -10.78
C THR A 310 -1.69 -6.87 -10.55
N PRO A 311 -1.09 -6.15 -11.51
CA PRO A 311 0.19 -5.50 -11.31
C PRO A 311 0.18 -4.52 -10.14
N ARG A 312 1.27 -4.54 -9.37
CA ARG A 312 1.49 -3.71 -8.19
C ARG A 312 2.98 -3.49 -8.01
N VAL A 313 3.38 -2.24 -7.80
CA VAL A 313 4.78 -1.85 -7.67
C VAL A 313 4.95 -0.70 -6.67
N PHE A 314 6.15 -0.59 -6.10
CA PHE A 314 6.58 0.58 -5.37
C PHE A 314 7.66 1.33 -6.15
N MET A 315 7.58 2.66 -6.20
CA MET A 315 8.55 3.52 -6.88
C MET A 315 9.13 4.56 -5.92
N HIS A 316 10.46 4.62 -5.81
CA HIS A 316 11.14 5.67 -5.06
C HIS A 316 11.59 6.82 -5.95
N TRP A 317 11.20 8.03 -5.56
CA TRP A 317 11.46 9.30 -6.24
C TRP A 317 12.48 10.14 -5.48
N PRO A 318 13.21 11.04 -6.16
CA PRO A 318 14.04 12.05 -5.52
C PRO A 318 13.20 13.10 -4.77
N SER A 319 13.66 13.52 -3.58
CA SER A 319 12.98 14.53 -2.78
C SER A 319 13.16 15.96 -3.32
N ASP A 320 14.27 16.25 -4.02
CA ASP A 320 14.57 17.60 -4.55
C ASP A 320 13.62 18.05 -5.68
N LEU A 321 12.61 17.24 -6.03
CA LEU A 321 11.54 17.65 -6.93
C LEU A 321 10.62 18.71 -6.30
N VAL A 322 10.46 18.71 -4.97
CA VAL A 322 9.58 19.68 -4.29
C VAL A 322 10.13 21.10 -4.36
N GLY A 323 9.24 22.09 -4.29
CA GLY A 323 9.61 23.50 -4.47
C GLY A 323 9.72 23.94 -5.93
N HIS A 324 9.71 23.01 -6.88
CA HIS A 324 9.94 23.28 -8.30
C HIS A 324 8.76 22.78 -9.16
N ASN A 325 7.81 23.67 -9.47
CA ASN A 325 6.59 23.30 -10.19
C ASN A 325 6.85 22.63 -11.56
N PRO A 326 7.75 23.16 -12.43
CA PRO A 326 8.05 22.51 -13.71
C PRO A 326 8.59 21.09 -13.56
N LEU A 327 9.43 20.84 -12.54
CA LEU A 327 10.01 19.52 -12.28
C LEU A 327 8.93 18.53 -11.81
N LEU A 328 8.01 18.96 -10.94
CA LEU A 328 6.89 18.13 -10.50
C LEU A 328 5.90 17.81 -11.62
N ASP A 329 5.64 18.75 -12.53
CA ASP A 329 4.80 18.52 -13.70
C ASP A 329 5.46 17.50 -14.65
N ALA A 330 6.77 17.61 -14.85
CA ALA A 330 7.53 16.66 -15.63
C ALA A 330 7.56 15.25 -14.99
N ALA A 331 7.81 15.16 -13.68
CA ALA A 331 7.76 13.89 -12.93
C ALA A 331 6.36 13.25 -12.98
N THR A 332 5.29 14.05 -12.93
CA THR A 332 3.92 13.58 -13.14
C THR A 332 3.74 13.02 -14.56
N GLY A 333 4.37 13.63 -15.56
CA GLY A 333 4.44 13.11 -16.92
C GLY A 333 5.12 11.74 -17.00
N VAL A 334 6.24 11.55 -16.28
CA VAL A 334 6.94 10.25 -16.19
C VAL A 334 6.01 9.16 -15.62
N LEU A 335 5.29 9.48 -14.53
CA LEU A 335 4.35 8.53 -13.94
C LEU A 335 3.19 8.17 -14.89
N LYS A 336 2.69 9.12 -15.68
CA LYS A 336 1.67 8.85 -16.71
C LYS A 336 2.18 7.88 -17.78
N ASP A 337 3.41 8.07 -18.25
CA ASP A 337 4.01 7.21 -19.28
C ASP A 337 4.27 5.78 -18.75
N VAL A 338 4.64 5.66 -17.48
CA VAL A 338 4.74 4.37 -16.75
C VAL A 338 3.40 3.66 -16.69
N ILE A 339 2.33 4.37 -16.30
CA ILE A 339 0.98 3.80 -16.22
C ILE A 339 0.53 3.33 -17.62
N ASP A 340 0.71 4.18 -18.64
CA ASP A 340 0.32 3.86 -20.02
C ASP A 340 1.06 2.62 -20.55
N ALA A 341 2.37 2.52 -20.30
CA ALA A 341 3.18 1.37 -20.69
C ALA A 341 2.70 0.08 -20.02
N GLN A 342 2.42 0.10 -18.71
CA GLN A 342 1.94 -1.07 -17.99
C GLN A 342 0.56 -1.54 -18.48
N LEU A 343 -0.36 -0.60 -18.68
CA LEU A 343 -1.70 -0.96 -19.16
C LEU A 343 -1.67 -1.42 -20.62
N MET A 344 -0.77 -0.88 -21.44
CA MET A 344 -0.55 -1.36 -22.81
C MET A 344 0.04 -2.78 -22.84
N ALA A 345 0.97 -3.10 -21.94
CA ALA A 345 1.51 -4.46 -21.79
C ALA A 345 0.40 -5.46 -21.39
N LEU A 346 -0.47 -5.07 -20.44
CA LEU A 346 -1.66 -5.86 -20.09
C LEU A 346 -2.60 -6.11 -21.27
N LYS A 347 -2.88 -5.06 -22.07
CA LYS A 347 -3.79 -5.15 -23.22
C LYS A 347 -3.22 -5.96 -24.39
N SER A 348 -1.92 -5.83 -24.66
CA SER A 348 -1.26 -6.51 -25.78
C SER A 348 -0.82 -7.94 -25.46
N GLY A 349 -0.58 -8.25 -24.19
CA GLY A 349 0.06 -9.49 -23.76
C GLY A 349 1.58 -9.54 -24.00
N VAL A 350 2.17 -8.48 -24.57
CA VAL A 350 3.62 -8.33 -24.72
C VAL A 350 4.21 -7.85 -23.40
N ASP A 351 5.28 -8.49 -22.93
CA ASP A 351 5.85 -8.27 -21.59
C ASP A 351 4.79 -8.40 -20.48
N ALA A 352 4.06 -9.53 -20.48
CA ALA A 352 3.04 -9.79 -19.49
C ALA A 352 3.59 -9.67 -18.05
N PRO A 353 2.83 -9.13 -17.08
CA PRO A 353 3.35 -8.87 -15.74
C PRO A 353 3.83 -10.13 -15.04
N THR A 354 5.10 -10.11 -14.59
CA THR A 354 5.73 -11.22 -13.86
C THR A 354 6.07 -10.80 -12.44
N VAL A 355 6.33 -11.79 -11.58
CA VAL A 355 6.85 -11.53 -10.24
C VAL A 355 8.26 -10.96 -10.37
N GLY A 356 8.62 -9.99 -9.54
CA GLY A 356 9.95 -9.39 -9.54
C GLY A 356 10.98 -10.33 -8.95
N GLU A 357 12.15 -10.40 -9.59
CA GLU A 357 13.23 -11.31 -9.25
C GLU A 357 14.56 -10.56 -9.24
N ASN A 358 15.43 -10.84 -8.26
CA ASN A 358 16.73 -10.15 -8.15
C ASN A 358 17.65 -10.33 -9.36
N GLY A 359 17.46 -11.38 -10.17
CA GLY A 359 18.21 -11.54 -11.43
C GLY A 359 17.99 -10.40 -12.43
N ARG A 360 16.90 -9.61 -12.26
CA ARG A 360 16.60 -8.41 -13.06
C ARG A 360 17.12 -7.12 -12.44
N ALA A 361 17.60 -7.15 -11.20
CA ALA A 361 18.04 -5.93 -10.51
C ALA A 361 19.24 -5.32 -11.23
N ASP A 362 19.29 -3.99 -11.23
CA ASP A 362 20.51 -3.27 -11.62
C ASP A 362 21.67 -3.73 -10.72
N PRO A 363 22.88 -3.98 -11.25
CA PRO A 363 24.03 -4.42 -10.46
C PRO A 363 24.34 -3.54 -9.24
N SER A 364 24.07 -2.23 -9.32
CA SER A 364 24.27 -1.28 -8.22
C SER A 364 23.18 -1.35 -7.15
N LEU A 365 22.07 -2.03 -7.42
CA LEU A 365 20.90 -2.15 -6.55
C LEU A 365 20.50 -3.61 -6.32
N GLN A 366 21.44 -4.56 -6.46
CA GLN A 366 21.18 -5.96 -6.17
C GLN A 366 20.75 -6.14 -4.71
N GLY A 367 19.64 -6.85 -4.50
CA GLY A 367 19.33 -7.45 -3.21
C GLY A 367 20.00 -8.82 -3.08
N GLY A 368 19.74 -9.51 -1.97
CA GLY A 368 20.10 -10.94 -1.87
C GLY A 368 21.10 -11.31 -0.78
N GLY A 369 21.60 -10.33 -0.02
CA GLY A 369 22.05 -10.62 1.34
C GLY A 369 20.83 -10.72 2.24
N PHE A 370 20.40 -11.94 2.58
CA PHE A 370 19.61 -12.09 3.81
C PHE A 370 20.51 -11.61 4.96
N PHE A 371 20.10 -10.55 5.65
CA PHE A 371 20.76 -10.06 6.86
C PHE A 371 20.42 -10.96 8.04
#